data_AF-A0A317YMJ3-F1
#
_entry.id   AF-A0A317YMJ3-F1
#
_cell.length_a   1.000
_cell.length_b   1.000
_cell.length_c   1.000
_cell.angle_alpha   90.00
_cell.angle_beta   90.00
_cell.angle_gamma   90.00
#
_symmetry.space_group_name_H-M   'P 1'
#
loop_
_entity.id
_entity.type
_entity.pdbx_description
1 polymer ?
#
loop_
_entity_poly.entity_id
_entity_poly.type
_entity_poly.pdbx_seq_one_letter_code
_entity_poly.pdbx_strand_id
1 'polypeptide(L)'
;ITRKSIIELAKNLGYEVEERRVSIDELFESYDKGELTEVFGSGTAAVISPVGTLRYEDREIVINNNETGEITQKLYDVYTG
;
A
#
# COMPACT_ATOMS: atom_id res chain seq x y z
N ILE A 1 5.47 -10.69 11.66
CA ILE A 1 5.68 -11.77 10.66
C ILE A 1 5.14 -11.32 9.32
N THR A 2 3.83 -11.00 9.22
CA THR A 2 3.17 -10.57 7.97
C THR A 2 3.91 -9.48 7.20
N ARG A 3 4.28 -8.35 7.84
CA ARG A 3 5.07 -7.29 7.19
C ARG A 3 6.36 -7.79 6.53
N LYS A 4 7.13 -8.61 7.25
CA LYS A 4 8.41 -9.14 6.75
C LYS A 4 8.17 -10.05 5.54
N SER A 5 7.18 -10.92 5.62
CA SER A 5 6.81 -11.82 4.53
C SER A 5 6.35 -11.06 3.28
N ILE A 6 5.57 -9.99 3.43
CA ILE A 6 5.16 -9.13 2.30
C ILE A 6 6.36 -8.42 1.67
N ILE A 7 7.30 -7.90 2.47
CA ILE A 7 8.53 -7.29 1.96
C ILE A 7 9.38 -8.29 1.17
N GLU A 8 9.57 -9.50 1.70
CA GLU A 8 10.31 -10.56 1.02
C GLU A 8 9.61 -10.99 -0.28
N LEU A 9 8.28 -11.13 -0.24
CA LEU A 9 7.47 -11.44 -1.41
C LEU A 9 7.57 -10.35 -2.49
N ALA A 10 7.44 -9.08 -2.12
CA ALA A 10 7.54 -7.97 -3.05
C ALA A 10 8.91 -7.93 -3.75
N LYS A 11 10.00 -8.16 -3.00
CA LYS A 11 11.36 -8.30 -3.56
C LYS A 11 11.46 -9.47 -4.53
N ASN A 12 10.90 -10.64 -4.18
CA ASN A 12 10.90 -11.81 -5.06
C ASN A 12 10.08 -11.59 -6.35
N LEU A 13 9.05 -10.75 -6.29
CA LEU A 13 8.27 -10.34 -7.46
C LEU A 13 8.96 -9.28 -8.32
N GLY A 14 10.15 -8.82 -7.93
CA GLY A 14 10.96 -7.85 -8.67
C GLY A 14 10.65 -6.39 -8.36
N TYR A 15 9.87 -6.10 -7.30
CA TYR A 15 9.62 -4.73 -6.88
C TYR A 15 10.81 -4.18 -6.08
N GLU A 16 11.09 -2.89 -6.27
CA GLU A 16 11.96 -2.14 -5.38
C GLU A 16 11.24 -1.91 -4.04
N VAL A 17 11.93 -2.19 -2.94
CA VAL A 17 11.33 -2.07 -1.59
C VAL A 17 12.26 -1.30 -0.68
N GLU A 18 11.73 -0.22 -0.12
CA GLU A 18 12.41 0.62 0.86
C GLU A 18 11.71 0.52 2.23
N GLU A 19 12.50 0.38 3.30
CA GLU A 19 12.01 0.49 4.67
C GLU A 19 12.48 1.81 5.26
N ARG A 20 11.59 2.80 5.29
CA ARG A 20 11.87 4.11 5.91
C ARG A 20 10.64 4.69 6.58
N ARG A 21 10.83 5.82 7.25
CA ARG A 21 9.71 6.66 7.69
C ARG A 21 9.11 7.37 6.47
N VAL A 22 7.79 7.36 6.39
CA VAL A 22 6.99 8.09 5.40
C VAL A 22 6.17 9.11 6.19
N SER A 23 6.29 10.39 5.86
CA SER A 23 5.48 11.42 6.52
C SER A 23 4.10 11.52 5.86
N ILE A 24 3.15 12.10 6.58
CA ILE A 24 1.83 12.35 6.02
C ILE A 24 1.91 13.35 4.86
N ASP A 25 2.73 14.40 5.00
CA ASP A 25 2.93 15.42 3.97
C ASP A 25 3.46 14.82 2.67
N GLU A 26 4.44 13.91 2.77
CA GLU A 26 5.01 13.21 1.60
C GLU A 26 3.96 12.37 0.87
N LEU A 27 3.07 11.70 1.61
CA LEU A 27 2.00 10.89 1.04
C LEU A 27 1.03 11.77 0.24
N PHE A 28 0.62 12.90 0.80
CA PHE A 28 -0.24 13.84 0.11
C PHE A 28 0.46 14.51 -1.08
N GLU A 29 1.73 14.88 -0.95
CA GLU A 29 2.50 15.43 -2.08
C GLU A 29 2.63 14.41 -3.23
N SER A 30 2.89 13.14 -2.91
CA SER A 30 2.94 12.06 -3.89
C SER A 30 1.59 11.85 -4.57
N TYR A 31 0.49 12.02 -3.83
CA TYR A 31 -0.86 11.99 -4.38
C TYR A 31 -1.11 13.16 -5.34
N ASP A 32 -0.78 14.38 -4.92
CA ASP A 32 -0.96 15.60 -5.73
C ASP A 32 -0.11 15.56 -7.02
N LYS A 33 1.03 14.85 -7.00
CA LYS A 33 1.89 14.59 -8.17
C LYS A 33 1.40 13.43 -9.05
N GLY A 34 0.45 12.63 -8.59
CA GLY A 34 -0.01 11.42 -9.28
C GLY A 34 0.98 10.24 -9.21
N GLU A 35 1.92 10.27 -8.26
CA GLU A 35 2.91 9.22 -8.04
C GLU A 35 2.39 8.13 -7.09
N LEU A 36 1.43 8.46 -6.22
CA LEU A 36 0.79 7.52 -5.31
C LEU A 36 -0.25 6.66 -6.06
N THR A 37 0.09 5.39 -6.31
CA THR A 37 -0.78 4.44 -7.02
C THR A 37 -1.69 3.65 -6.09
N GLU A 38 -1.14 3.08 -5.01
CA GLU A 38 -1.84 2.13 -4.14
C GLU A 38 -1.43 2.29 -2.68
N VAL A 39 -2.36 2.01 -1.76
CA VAL A 39 -2.10 1.96 -0.32
C VAL A 39 -2.79 0.73 0.26
N PHE A 40 -2.08 -0.04 1.08
CA PHE A 40 -2.65 -1.20 1.77
C PHE A 40 -2.06 -1.37 3.16
N GLY A 41 -2.87 -1.91 4.07
CA GLY A 41 -2.42 -2.41 5.36
C GLY A 41 -2.08 -3.89 5.28
N SER A 42 -1.10 -4.35 6.05
CA SER A 42 -0.82 -5.78 6.22
C SER A 42 -0.82 -6.17 7.71
N GLY A 43 -1.38 -7.33 8.03
CA GLY A 43 -1.47 -7.78 9.42
C GLY A 43 -1.98 -9.22 9.54
N THR A 44 -1.76 -9.84 10.70
CA THR A 44 -2.09 -11.26 10.92
C THR A 44 -3.57 -11.58 10.69
N ALA A 45 -4.47 -10.63 10.95
CA ALA A 45 -5.91 -10.83 10.83
C ALA A 45 -6.47 -10.61 9.41
N ALA A 46 -5.86 -9.73 8.61
CA ALA A 46 -6.41 -9.29 7.32
C ALA A 46 -5.51 -9.65 6.13
N VAL A 47 -4.29 -10.17 6.39
CA VAL A 47 -3.25 -10.47 5.41
C VAL A 47 -2.80 -9.22 4.66
N ILE A 48 -3.59 -8.73 3.72
CA ILE A 48 -3.44 -7.49 2.97
C ILE A 48 -4.84 -6.88 2.79
N SER A 49 -5.01 -5.63 3.20
CA SER A 49 -6.28 -4.90 3.09
C SER A 49 -6.04 -3.60 2.31
N PRO A 50 -6.67 -3.39 1.15
CA PRO A 50 -6.56 -2.14 0.40
C PRO A 50 -7.16 -0.98 1.20
N VAL A 51 -6.62 0.22 0.99
CA VAL A 51 -7.12 1.49 1.54
C VAL A 51 -7.68 2.32 0.40
N GLY A 52 -8.99 2.57 0.40
CA GLY A 52 -9.65 3.35 -0.65
C GLY A 52 -9.60 4.87 -0.42
N THR A 53 -9.60 5.31 0.84
CA THR A 53 -9.58 6.74 1.19
C THR A 53 -8.70 6.95 2.42
N LEU A 54 -7.87 8.00 2.38
CA LEU A 54 -7.07 8.44 3.51
C LEU A 54 -7.45 9.87 3.88
N ARG A 55 -7.78 10.07 5.16
CA ARG A 55 -8.14 11.37 5.71
C ARG A 55 -7.21 11.75 6.85
N TYR A 56 -6.74 12.99 6.82
CA TYR A 56 -5.90 13.57 7.86
C TYR A 56 -6.27 15.04 8.05
N GLU A 57 -6.71 15.40 9.25
CA GLU A 57 -7.26 16.72 9.56
C GLU A 57 -8.39 17.10 8.57
N ASP A 58 -8.21 18.20 7.84
CA ASP A 58 -9.13 18.72 6.82
C ASP A 58 -8.81 18.23 5.41
N ARG A 59 -7.78 17.38 5.24
CA ARG A 59 -7.37 16.82 3.95
C ARG A 59 -7.90 15.40 3.77
N GLU A 60 -8.36 15.10 2.57
CA GLU A 60 -8.84 13.78 2.16
C GLU A 60 -8.32 13.46 0.76
N ILE A 61 -7.81 12.25 0.57
CA ILE A 61 -7.40 11.72 -0.73
C ILE A 61 -8.07 10.38 -0.99
N VAL A 62 -8.51 10.21 -2.24
CA VAL A 62 -9.10 8.95 -2.73
C VAL A 62 -8.02 8.18 -3.48
N ILE A 63 -7.63 7.04 -2.93
CA ILE A 63 -6.59 6.18 -3.49
C ILE A 63 -7.21 5.29 -4.55
N ASN A 64 -6.61 5.26 -5.74
CA ASN A 64 -6.99 4.38 -6.85
C ASN A 64 -8.52 4.31 -7.10
N ASN A 65 -9.23 5.44 -7.02
CA ASN A 65 -10.70 5.50 -7.17
C ASN A 65 -11.50 4.56 -6.25
N ASN A 66 -11.00 4.27 -5.04
CA ASN A 66 -11.54 3.27 -4.10
C ASN A 66 -11.53 1.82 -4.65
N GLU A 67 -10.68 1.53 -5.63
CA GLU A 67 -10.50 0.18 -6.19
C GLU A 67 -9.22 -0.46 -5.66
N THR A 68 -9.22 -1.79 -5.55
CA THR A 68 -7.99 -2.55 -5.24
C THR A 68 -7.04 -2.44 -6.41
N GLY A 69 -5.80 -2.00 -6.15
CA GLY A 69 -4.79 -1.93 -7.19
C GLY A 69 -4.14 -3.28 -7.50
N GLU A 70 -3.47 -3.34 -8.64
CA GLU A 70 -2.91 -4.58 -9.20
C GLU A 70 -1.82 -5.17 -8.30
N ILE A 71 -0.96 -4.33 -7.69
CA ILE A 71 0.11 -4.80 -6.80
C ILE A 71 -0.49 -5.38 -5.52
N THR A 72 -1.47 -4.69 -4.94
CA THR A 72 -2.17 -5.12 -3.73
C THR A 72 -2.84 -6.47 -3.94
N GLN A 73 -3.57 -6.63 -5.05
CA GLN A 73 -4.24 -7.90 -5.39
C GLN A 73 -3.22 -9.02 -5.61
N LYS A 74 -2.15 -8.75 -6.37
CA LYS A 74 -1.11 -9.75 -6.65
C LYS A 74 -0.40 -10.22 -5.38
N LEU A 75 -0.09 -9.31 -4.46
CA LEU A 75 0.51 -9.68 -3.18
C LEU A 75 -0.46 -10.52 -2.32
N TYR A 76 -1.75 -10.21 -2.36
CA TYR A 76 -2.77 -10.97 -1.63
C TYR A 76 -2.88 -12.39 -2.17
N ASP A 77 -2.98 -12.54 -3.50
CA ASP A 77 -3.12 -13.83 -4.17
C ASP A 77 -1.91 -14.73 -3.90
N VAL A 78 -0.69 -14.19 -4.00
CA VAL A 78 0.53 -14.98 -3.79
C VAL A 78 0.78 -15.30 -2.31
N TYR A 79 0.27 -14.48 -1.37
CA TYR A 79 0.42 -14.78 0.05
C TYR A 79 -0.61 -15.78 0.57
N THR A 80 -1.81 -15.82 -0.03
CA THR A 80 -2.92 -16.69 0.41
C THR A 80 -3.05 -18.00 -0.36
N GLY A 81 -2.50 -18.08 -1.57
CA GLY A 81 -2.38 -19.32 -2.37
C GLY A 81 -1.19 -20.18 -1.97
#